data_AF-A0A959V0B4-F1
#
_entry.id   AF-A0A959V0B4-F1
#
_cell.length_a   1.000
_cell.length_b   1.000
_cell.length_c   1.000
_cell.angle_alpha   90.00
_cell.angle_beta   90.00
_cell.angle_gamma   90.00
#
_symmetry.space_group_name_H-M   'P 1'
#
loop_
_entity.id
_entity.type
_entity.pdbx_description
1 polymer ?
#
loop_
_entity_poly.entity_id
_entity_poly.type
_entity_poly.pdbx_seq_one_letter_code
_entity_poly.pdbx_strand_id
1 'polypeptide(L)'
;MRCLIALFLVLPLVAPAQSLDELASWMTGSFSSAAQAEADTNYYAIELEMARIWPERTDGVWLYVEQAVAAKKEKPYRQRVYHVQQLDDSTFTSTILKIEGGERFFGGYADPALLDSLHEGLLTELEGCAITLHRRG
;
A
#
# COMPACT_ATOMS: atom_id res chain seq x y z
N MET A 1 42.03 -47.94 6.81
CA MET A 1 40.78 -47.38 7.35
C MET A 1 40.84 -45.86 7.30
N ARG A 2 40.20 -45.23 6.31
CA ARG A 2 40.07 -43.76 6.21
C ARG A 2 38.57 -43.46 6.16
N CYS A 3 38.06 -42.89 7.24
CA CYS A 3 36.67 -42.49 7.36
C CYS A 3 36.51 -41.13 6.67
N LEU A 4 35.86 -41.09 5.51
CA LEU A 4 35.45 -39.83 4.87
C LEU A 4 34.25 -39.30 5.65
N ILE A 5 34.44 -38.19 6.36
CA ILE A 5 33.34 -37.40 6.93
C ILE A 5 32.80 -36.51 5.80
N ALA A 6 31.66 -36.88 5.23
CA ALA A 6 30.92 -36.01 4.33
C ALA A 6 30.25 -34.91 5.16
N LEU A 7 30.77 -33.70 5.06
CA LEU A 7 30.16 -32.51 5.64
C LEU A 7 28.92 -32.17 4.80
N PHE A 8 27.76 -32.68 5.21
CA PHE A 8 26.47 -32.22 4.69
C PHE A 8 26.24 -30.80 5.20
N LEU A 9 26.53 -29.82 4.34
CA LEU A 9 26.04 -28.45 4.46
C LEU A 9 24.52 -28.51 4.41
N VAL A 10 23.88 -28.52 5.58
CA VAL A 10 22.45 -28.26 5.70
C VAL A 10 22.27 -26.79 5.33
N LEU A 11 21.90 -26.50 4.09
CA LEU A 11 21.39 -25.17 3.75
C LEU A 11 20.15 -24.96 4.63
N PRO A 12 20.12 -23.90 5.47
CA PRO A 12 18.88 -23.55 6.14
C PRO A 12 17.84 -23.29 5.06
N LEU A 13 16.67 -23.90 5.20
CA LEU A 13 15.49 -23.55 4.45
C LEU A 13 15.10 -22.14 4.89
N VAL A 14 15.71 -21.12 4.28
CA VAL A 14 15.26 -19.74 4.45
C VAL A 14 13.89 -19.70 3.80
N ALA A 15 12.83 -19.65 4.63
CA ALA A 15 11.51 -19.29 4.15
C ALA A 15 11.67 -17.99 3.35
N PRO A 16 11.07 -17.88 2.14
CA PRO A 16 11.25 -16.68 1.34
C PRO A 16 10.86 -15.48 2.20
N ALA A 17 11.80 -14.55 2.41
CA ALA A 17 11.49 -13.27 3.02
C ALA A 17 10.37 -12.66 2.19
N GLN A 18 9.20 -12.57 2.81
CA GLN A 18 7.99 -12.18 2.12
C GLN A 18 8.08 -10.68 1.81
N SER A 19 8.11 -10.40 0.52
CA SER A 19 8.69 -9.18 -0.04
C SER A 19 7.75 -7.97 0.06
N LEU A 20 8.31 -6.78 -0.17
CA LEU A 20 7.54 -5.55 -0.38
C LEU A 20 6.38 -5.70 -1.38
N ASP A 21 6.58 -6.50 -2.45
CA ASP A 21 5.54 -6.74 -3.45
C ASP A 21 4.36 -7.56 -2.92
N GLU A 22 4.59 -8.47 -1.97
CA GLU A 22 3.49 -9.21 -1.32
C GLU A 22 2.63 -8.27 -0.48
N LEU A 23 3.25 -7.42 0.34
CA LEU A 23 2.54 -6.38 1.09
C LEU A 23 1.75 -5.46 0.14
N ALA A 24 2.38 -5.01 -0.93
CA ALA A 24 1.72 -4.19 -1.94
C ALA A 24 0.52 -4.89 -2.59
N SER A 25 0.62 -6.20 -2.84
CA SER A 25 -0.48 -6.99 -3.41
C SER A 25 -1.69 -7.05 -2.47
N TRP A 26 -1.47 -7.09 -1.15
CA TRP A 26 -2.54 -7.05 -0.16
C TRP A 26 -3.15 -5.67 0.02
N MET A 27 -2.34 -4.62 -0.13
CA MET A 27 -2.80 -3.24 -0.01
C MET A 27 -3.54 -2.75 -1.25
N THR A 28 -3.34 -3.36 -2.42
CA THR A 28 -3.92 -2.92 -3.69
C THR A 28 -5.27 -3.57 -3.94
N GLY A 29 -6.29 -2.78 -4.28
CA GLY A 29 -7.63 -3.26 -4.59
C GLY A 29 -8.75 -2.33 -4.14
N SER A 30 -9.97 -2.85 -4.22
CA SER A 30 -11.20 -2.21 -3.77
C SER A 30 -11.69 -2.89 -2.49
N PHE A 31 -11.90 -2.10 -1.43
CA PHE A 31 -12.31 -2.57 -0.12
C PHE A 31 -13.54 -1.81 0.36
N SER A 32 -14.38 -2.47 1.17
CA SER A 32 -15.60 -1.87 1.70
C SER A 32 -15.83 -2.25 3.15
N SER A 33 -16.32 -1.29 3.95
CA SER A 33 -16.80 -1.53 5.32
C SER A 33 -18.32 -1.75 5.39
N ALA A 34 -18.99 -2.03 4.26
CA ALA A 34 -20.45 -2.19 4.21
C ALA A 34 -21.00 -3.20 5.25
N ALA A 35 -20.38 -4.37 5.38
CA ALA A 35 -20.80 -5.38 6.36
C ALA A 35 -20.68 -4.89 7.82
N GLN A 36 -19.66 -4.08 8.13
CA GLN A 36 -19.52 -3.46 9.44
C GLN A 36 -20.62 -2.42 9.69
N ALA A 37 -20.91 -1.57 8.70
CA ALA A 37 -21.93 -0.53 8.80
C ALA A 37 -23.35 -1.11 8.88
N GLU A 38 -23.59 -2.27 8.27
CA GLU A 38 -24.83 -3.03 8.41
C GLU A 38 -24.99 -3.60 9.83
N ALA A 39 -23.90 -4.11 10.40
CA ALA A 39 -23.90 -4.70 11.74
C ALA A 39 -23.94 -3.64 12.88
N ASP A 40 -23.33 -2.48 12.68
CA ASP A 40 -23.29 -1.39 13.66
C ASP A 40 -23.45 -0.03 12.98
N THR A 41 -24.63 0.56 13.18
CA THR A 41 -25.05 1.85 12.59
C THR A 41 -24.23 3.06 13.04
N ASN A 42 -23.36 2.92 14.05
CA ASN A 42 -22.41 3.97 14.41
C ASN A 42 -21.28 4.12 13.39
N TYR A 43 -21.07 3.12 12.51
CA TYR A 43 -20.07 3.15 11.45
C TYR A 43 -20.71 3.49 10.11
N TYR A 44 -20.02 4.33 9.33
CA TYR A 44 -20.39 4.56 7.94
C TYR A 44 -19.92 3.41 7.04
N ALA A 45 -20.68 3.14 5.98
CA ALA A 45 -20.19 2.34 4.87
C ALA A 45 -19.16 3.15 4.08
N ILE A 46 -17.89 2.75 4.18
CA ILE A 46 -16.74 3.39 3.55
C ILE A 46 -16.23 2.49 2.44
N GLU A 47 -15.93 3.11 1.30
CA GLU A 47 -15.24 2.52 0.17
C GLU A 47 -13.79 3.00 0.20
N LEU A 48 -12.84 2.08 0.07
CA LEU A 48 -11.40 2.33 -0.01
C LEU A 48 -10.89 1.75 -1.33
N GLU A 49 -10.23 2.58 -2.11
CA GLU A 49 -9.64 2.21 -3.39
C GLU A 49 -8.14 2.49 -3.34
N MET A 50 -7.34 1.50 -3.71
CA MET A 50 -5.89 1.58 -3.67
C MET A 50 -5.31 1.00 -4.96
N ALA A 51 -4.59 1.82 -5.72
CA ALA A 51 -4.02 1.45 -7.01
C ALA A 51 -2.53 1.74 -7.05
N ARG A 52 -1.71 0.80 -7.56
CA ARG A 52 -0.28 1.02 -7.76
C ARG A 52 -0.05 2.05 -8.86
N ILE A 53 0.79 3.04 -8.59
CA ILE A 53 1.27 4.05 -9.54
C ILE A 53 2.79 3.93 -9.71
N TRP A 54 3.29 4.44 -10.84
CA TRP A 54 4.73 4.45 -11.17
C TRP A 54 5.42 3.09 -10.97
N PRO A 55 4.90 2.00 -11.57
CA PRO A 55 5.43 0.64 -11.37
C PRO A 55 6.89 0.47 -11.77
N GLU A 56 7.43 1.37 -12.59
CA GLU A 56 8.83 1.42 -13.01
C GLU A 56 9.80 1.91 -11.92
N ARG A 57 9.28 2.52 -10.84
CA ARG A 57 10.12 2.99 -9.73
C ARG A 57 10.67 1.82 -8.91
N THR A 58 11.91 1.98 -8.48
CA THR A 58 12.65 0.98 -7.68
C THR A 58 12.90 1.43 -6.25
N ASP A 59 12.50 2.64 -5.88
CA ASP A 59 12.69 3.23 -4.56
C ASP A 59 11.58 2.89 -3.55
N GLY A 60 10.68 1.98 -3.93
CA GLY A 60 9.55 1.52 -3.13
C GLY A 60 8.31 1.31 -3.99
N VAL A 61 7.19 0.99 -3.35
CA VAL A 61 5.89 0.88 -3.99
C VAL A 61 5.12 2.17 -3.74
N TRP A 62 4.57 2.73 -4.81
CA TRP A 62 3.74 3.93 -4.74
C TRP A 62 2.28 3.55 -4.99
N LEU A 63 1.39 3.94 -4.08
CA LEU A 63 -0.04 3.65 -4.14
C LEU A 63 -0.83 4.94 -4.15
N TYR A 64 -1.68 5.12 -5.16
CA TYR A 64 -2.74 6.12 -5.16
C TYR A 64 -3.92 5.60 -4.34
N VAL A 65 -4.45 6.42 -3.43
CA VAL A 65 -5.45 6.01 -2.44
C VAL A 65 -6.62 6.98 -2.39
N GLU A 66 -7.83 6.45 -2.47
CA GLU A 66 -9.08 7.19 -2.24
C GLU A 66 -9.94 6.51 -1.17
N GLN A 67 -10.56 7.32 -0.31
CA GLN A 67 -11.58 6.87 0.63
C GLN A 67 -12.80 7.78 0.57
N ALA A 68 -13.97 7.16 0.44
CA ALA A 68 -15.24 7.83 0.31
C ALA A 68 -16.32 7.14 1.13
N VAL A 69 -17.37 7.86 1.52
CA VAL A 69 -18.61 7.21 1.95
C VAL A 69 -19.26 6.57 0.73
N ALA A 70 -19.82 5.36 0.87
CA ALA A 70 -20.35 4.60 -0.26
C ALA A 70 -21.41 5.38 -1.07
N ALA A 71 -22.22 6.21 -0.40
CA ALA A 71 -23.25 7.04 -1.03
C ALA A 71 -22.71 8.23 -1.85
N LYS A 72 -21.41 8.55 -1.76
CA LYS A 72 -20.75 9.67 -2.48
C LYS A 72 -19.34 9.26 -2.92
N LYS A 73 -19.23 8.11 -3.60
CA LYS A 73 -17.94 7.51 -4.00
C LYS A 73 -17.14 8.43 -4.93
N GLU A 74 -17.81 9.25 -5.73
CA GLU A 74 -17.23 10.20 -6.68
C GLU A 74 -16.60 11.45 -6.04
N LYS A 75 -16.78 11.64 -4.73
CA LYS A 75 -16.21 12.76 -3.96
C LYS A 75 -15.52 12.23 -2.70
N PRO A 76 -14.36 11.57 -2.83
CA PRO A 76 -13.64 11.04 -1.67
C PRO A 76 -13.29 12.15 -0.70
N TYR A 77 -13.54 11.91 0.59
CA TYR A 77 -13.17 12.86 1.65
C TYR A 77 -11.68 12.77 2.00
N ARG A 78 -11.02 11.67 1.60
CA ARG A 78 -9.58 11.48 1.74
C ARG A 78 -9.01 10.92 0.45
N GLN A 79 -7.95 11.57 -0.02
CA GLN A 79 -7.14 11.16 -1.16
C GLN A 79 -5.68 11.34 -0.79
N ARG A 80 -4.84 10.32 -1.03
CA ARG A 80 -3.42 10.31 -0.67
C ARG A 80 -2.60 9.56 -1.71
N VAL A 81 -1.29 9.76 -1.64
CA VAL A 81 -0.32 8.81 -2.17
C VAL A 81 0.41 8.17 -0.98
N TYR A 82 0.55 6.85 -0.98
CA TYR A 82 1.39 6.13 -0.03
C TYR A 82 2.68 5.70 -0.72
N HIS A 83 3.81 5.96 -0.10
CA HIS A 83 5.10 5.40 -0.51
C HIS A 83 5.50 4.34 0.51
N VAL A 84 5.43 3.08 0.08
CA VAL A 84 5.67 1.90 0.91
C VAL A 84 7.07 1.37 0.62
N GLN A 85 7.88 1.26 1.66
CA GLN A 85 9.28 0.84 1.56
C GLN A 85 9.57 -0.27 2.55
N GLN A 86 10.42 -1.21 2.16
CA GLN A 86 10.92 -2.26 3.05
C GLN A 86 12.19 -1.77 3.73
N LEU A 87 12.24 -1.82 5.06
CA LEU A 87 13.41 -1.46 5.86
C LEU A 87 14.29 -2.68 6.15
N ASP A 88 13.66 -3.81 6.43
CA ASP A 88 14.32 -5.11 6.68
C ASP A 88 13.36 -6.26 6.31
N ASP A 89 13.75 -7.51 6.61
CA ASP A 89 12.98 -8.72 6.27
C ASP A 89 11.55 -8.76 6.86
N SER A 90 11.28 -7.96 7.90
CA SER A 90 10.03 -7.98 8.66
C SER A 90 9.38 -6.60 8.86
N THR A 91 10.11 -5.53 8.58
CA THR A 91 9.68 -4.15 8.84
C THR A 91 9.52 -3.37 7.55
N PHE A 92 8.37 -2.70 7.43
CA PHE A 92 8.04 -1.82 6.32
C PHE A 92 7.65 -0.46 6.86
N THR A 93 7.77 0.56 6.01
CA THR A 93 7.25 1.91 6.26
C THR A 93 6.26 2.27 5.19
N SER A 94 5.23 3.03 5.57
CA SER A 94 4.27 3.64 4.65
C SER A 94 4.26 5.14 4.93
N THR A 95 5.01 5.89 4.14
CA THR A 95 5.01 7.36 4.15
C THR A 95 3.74 7.85 3.48
N ILE A 96 3.06 8.81 4.12
CA ILE A 96 1.76 9.32 3.64
C ILE A 96 1.96 10.70 3.03
N LEU A 97 1.61 10.85 1.76
CA LEU A 97 1.72 12.11 1.02
C LEU A 97 0.34 12.66 0.67
N LYS A 98 0.19 13.97 0.82
CA LYS A 98 -0.94 14.76 0.32
C LYS A 98 -0.69 15.15 -1.14
N ILE A 99 -1.76 15.21 -1.93
CA ILE A 99 -1.73 15.65 -3.32
C ILE A 99 -2.19 17.11 -3.41
N GLU A 100 -1.36 17.98 -3.97
CA GLU A 100 -1.73 19.35 -4.28
C GLU A 100 -2.76 19.39 -5.42
N GLY A 101 -3.86 20.13 -5.22
CA GLY A 101 -4.94 20.20 -6.22
C GLY A 101 -5.59 18.84 -6.50
N GLY A 102 -5.68 17.99 -5.47
CA GLY A 102 -6.08 16.58 -5.55
C GLY A 102 -7.40 16.27 -6.26
N GLU A 103 -8.39 17.18 -6.21
CA GLU A 103 -9.73 16.96 -6.78
C GLU A 103 -9.72 16.59 -8.27
N ARG A 104 -8.71 17.03 -9.03
CA ARG A 104 -8.56 16.69 -10.46
C ARG A 104 -8.25 15.21 -10.72
N PHE A 105 -7.83 14.47 -9.69
CA PHE A 105 -7.40 13.08 -9.78
C PHE A 105 -8.46 12.10 -9.24
N PHE A 106 -9.60 12.58 -8.72
CA PHE A 106 -10.67 11.70 -8.22
C PHE A 106 -11.10 10.66 -9.26
N GLY A 107 -11.25 9.41 -8.83
CA GLY A 107 -11.50 8.26 -9.70
C GLY A 107 -10.24 7.70 -10.38
N GLY A 108 -9.05 8.28 -10.15
CA GLY A 108 -7.81 7.89 -10.82
C GLY A 108 -7.38 6.43 -10.56
N TYR A 109 -7.90 5.79 -9.51
CA TYR A 109 -7.71 4.36 -9.27
C TYR A 109 -8.33 3.47 -10.37
N ALA A 110 -9.42 3.94 -11.00
CA ALA A 110 -10.13 3.23 -12.06
C ALA A 110 -9.81 3.78 -13.46
N ASP A 111 -9.39 5.04 -13.55
CA ASP A 111 -8.95 5.68 -14.79
C ASP A 111 -7.51 6.20 -14.66
N PRO A 112 -6.51 5.35 -14.95
CA PRO A 112 -5.09 5.72 -14.82
C PRO A 112 -4.68 6.96 -15.62
N ALA A 113 -5.40 7.29 -16.71
CA ALA A 113 -5.09 8.47 -17.52
C ALA A 113 -5.28 9.79 -16.75
N LEU A 114 -6.16 9.81 -15.74
CA LEU A 114 -6.29 10.96 -14.83
C LEU A 114 -4.99 11.22 -14.07
N LEU A 115 -4.21 10.16 -13.81
CA LEU A 115 -2.97 10.21 -13.05
C LEU A 115 -1.74 10.52 -13.92
N ASP A 116 -1.87 10.67 -15.24
CA ASP A 116 -0.73 10.95 -16.15
C ASP A 116 0.02 12.24 -15.79
N SER A 117 -0.70 13.21 -15.21
CA SER A 117 -0.12 14.48 -14.74
C SER A 117 0.31 14.45 -13.27
N LEU A 118 0.04 13.37 -12.54
CA LEU A 118 0.49 13.19 -11.17
C LEU A 118 1.99 12.90 -11.17
N HIS A 119 2.75 13.69 -10.41
CA HIS A 119 4.19 13.54 -10.25
C HIS A 119 4.61 13.98 -8.86
N GLU A 120 5.82 13.62 -8.43
CA GLU A 120 6.34 13.89 -7.09
C GLU A 120 6.28 15.37 -6.68
N GLY A 121 6.43 16.30 -7.64
CA GLY A 121 6.34 17.74 -7.40
C GLY A 121 4.97 18.23 -6.91
N LEU A 122 3.91 17.41 -7.06
CA LEU A 122 2.57 17.66 -6.51
C LEU A 122 2.34 16.99 -5.16
N LEU A 123 3.35 16.29 -4.63
CA LEU A 123 3.23 15.54 -3.40
C LEU A 123 3.94 16.26 -2.26
N THR A 124 3.25 16.34 -1.12
CA THR A 124 3.86 16.82 0.13
C THR A 124 3.67 15.75 1.19
N GLU A 125 4.77 15.30 1.79
CA GLU A 125 4.71 14.38 2.92
C GLU A 125 3.92 14.99 4.08
N LEU A 126 3.11 14.18 4.74
CA LEU A 126 2.49 14.51 6.01
C LEU A 126 3.44 14.07 7.14
N GLU A 127 4.27 15.01 7.61
CA GLU A 127 5.25 14.75 8.66
C GLU A 127 4.61 14.09 9.90
N GLY A 128 5.31 13.10 10.45
CA GLY A 128 4.84 12.35 11.63
C GLY A 128 3.65 11.41 11.39
N CYS A 129 3.14 11.30 10.15
CA CYS A 129 2.03 10.40 9.82
C CYS A 129 2.50 9.06 9.22
N ALA A 130 3.80 8.88 9.00
CA ALA A 130 4.34 7.62 8.49
C ALA A 130 4.01 6.46 9.45
N ILE A 131 3.63 5.33 8.88
CA ILE A 131 3.29 4.12 9.64
C ILE A 131 4.42 3.12 9.49
N THR A 132 4.86 2.54 10.59
CA THR A 132 5.74 1.36 10.60
C THR A 132 4.89 0.10 10.70
N LEU A 133 5.04 -0.80 9.74
CA LEU A 133 4.35 -2.08 9.69
C LEU A 133 5.34 -3.18 10.04
N HIS A 134 4.98 -4.02 11.01
CA HIS A 134 5.76 -5.19 11.39
C HIS A 134 5.02 -6.45 11.01
N ARG A 135 5.67 -7.32 10.25
CA ARG A 135 5.19 -8.67 9.99
C ARG A 135 5.05 -9.42 11.31
N ARG A 136 3.89 -10.06 11.49
CA ARG A 136 3.62 -10.98 12.59
C ARG A 136 3.19 -12.31 11.98
N GLY A 137 3.90 -13.38 12.31
CA GLY A 137 3.72 -14.71 11.72
C GLY A 137 5.03 -15.45 11.71
#